data_AF-A0ABD3VE09-F1
#
_entry.id   AF-A0ABD3VE09-F1
#
_cell.length_a   1.000
_cell.length_b   1.000
_cell.length_c   1.000
_cell.angle_alpha   90.00
_cell.angle_beta   90.00
_cell.angle_gamma   90.00
#
_symmetry.space_group_name_H-M   'P 1'
#
loop_
_entity.id
_entity.type
_entity.pdbx_description
1 polymer ?
#
loop_
_entity_poly.entity_id
_entity_poly.type
_entity_poly.pdbx_seq_one_letter_code
_entity_poly.pdbx_strand_id
1 'polypeptide(L)'
;MLFSIEATVKVREARTVTDSKAYWLPASVKGVVYAKIEDIDFTSAKSQKRKLDQKILDTPLPKKGLSQLKPVNKPTDNELSAFLHQLSLTGAQSAVLSIKETFQQPFIPKVLNNKFPKLLSELFNDELIDASFSEILAYCKNVNVSVSKEESQSVELATRSQSETKLWNLFRSGRITASRMYVACHSSPAQPSESLIKSICNPKSMKFVSAATNWGCSHEKDAREIYCETLRTMHENFAVEDAGS
;
A
#
# COMPACT_ATOMS: atom_id res chain seq x y z
N MET A 1 -28.49 -52.84 -49.89
CA MET A 1 -27.42 -51.92 -50.34
C MET A 1 -27.87 -50.46 -50.47
N LEU A 2 -29.15 -50.16 -50.71
CA LEU A 2 -29.67 -48.77 -50.77
C LEU A 2 -29.75 -48.08 -49.39
N PHE A 3 -30.08 -48.83 -48.32
CA PHE A 3 -30.19 -48.28 -46.96
C PHE A 3 -28.86 -47.75 -46.40
N SER A 4 -27.73 -48.41 -46.70
CA SER A 4 -26.41 -47.97 -46.22
C SER A 4 -25.96 -46.68 -46.88
N ILE A 5 -26.32 -46.46 -48.15
CA ILE A 5 -26.00 -45.23 -48.87
C ILE A 5 -26.87 -44.08 -48.34
N GLU A 6 -28.16 -44.32 -48.12
CA GLU A 6 -29.09 -43.33 -47.56
C GLU A 6 -28.71 -42.91 -46.13
N ALA A 7 -28.36 -43.88 -45.27
CA ALA A 7 -27.92 -43.61 -43.91
C ALA A 7 -26.60 -42.82 -43.88
N THR A 8 -25.67 -43.14 -44.78
CA THR A 8 -24.37 -42.43 -44.85
C THR A 8 -24.54 -40.99 -45.32
N VAL A 9 -25.43 -40.72 -46.29
CA VAL A 9 -25.74 -39.35 -46.74
C VAL A 9 -26.44 -38.55 -45.63
N LYS A 10 -27.43 -39.15 -44.95
CA LYS A 10 -28.12 -38.50 -43.81
C LYS A 10 -27.19 -38.19 -42.64
N VAL A 11 -26.22 -39.05 -42.35
CA VAL A 11 -25.21 -38.81 -41.29
C VAL A 11 -24.18 -37.75 -41.73
N ARG A 12 -23.87 -37.65 -43.03
CA ARG A 12 -22.96 -36.61 -43.57
C ARG A 12 -23.57 -35.21 -43.53
N GLU A 13 -24.89 -35.10 -43.66
CA GLU A 13 -25.62 -33.82 -43.66
C GLU A 13 -26.11 -33.41 -42.25
N ALA A 14 -26.15 -34.34 -41.29
CA ALA A 14 -26.54 -34.06 -39.92
C ALA A 14 -25.39 -33.43 -39.12
N ARG A 15 -25.34 -32.10 -39.06
CA ARG A 15 -24.50 -31.38 -38.08
C ARG A 15 -24.96 -31.73 -36.66
N THR A 16 -24.11 -32.41 -35.90
CA THR A 16 -24.36 -32.68 -34.48
C THR A 16 -24.11 -31.43 -33.64
N VAL A 17 -24.77 -31.33 -32.49
CA VAL A 17 -24.73 -30.16 -31.57
C VAL A 17 -23.31 -29.92 -30.98
N THR A 18 -22.37 -30.83 -31.22
CA THR A 18 -20.95 -30.72 -30.88
C THR A 18 -20.12 -29.95 -31.91
N ASP A 19 -20.61 -29.75 -33.14
CA ASP A 19 -19.90 -29.04 -34.21
C ASP A 19 -20.01 -27.51 -34.11
N SER A 20 -20.77 -27.00 -33.15
CA SER A 20 -20.93 -25.57 -32.91
C SER A 20 -20.65 -25.23 -31.45
N LYS A 21 -20.07 -24.05 -31.23
CA LYS A 21 -19.78 -23.53 -29.90
C LYS A 21 -21.09 -23.52 -29.09
N ALA A 22 -21.08 -24.12 -27.89
CA ALA A 22 -22.26 -24.30 -27.05
C ALA A 22 -23.01 -22.98 -26.82
N TYR A 23 -24.07 -22.75 -27.61
CA TYR A 23 -24.84 -21.50 -27.60
C TYR A 23 -25.70 -21.32 -26.35
N TRP A 24 -25.88 -22.39 -25.55
CA TRP A 24 -26.60 -22.39 -24.29
C TRP A 24 -25.71 -22.06 -23.08
N LEU A 25 -24.38 -22.02 -23.24
CA LEU A 25 -23.49 -21.50 -22.22
C LEU A 25 -23.36 -19.98 -22.39
N PRO A 26 -23.73 -19.17 -21.39
CA PRO A 26 -23.48 -17.74 -21.45
C PRO A 26 -21.98 -17.51 -21.62
N ALA A 27 -21.61 -16.58 -22.51
CA ALA A 27 -20.21 -16.26 -22.76
C ALA A 27 -19.50 -15.90 -21.45
N SER A 28 -18.26 -16.37 -21.27
CA SER A 28 -17.43 -16.00 -20.12
C SER A 28 -17.35 -14.48 -20.01
N VAL A 29 -17.98 -13.92 -18.98
CA VAL A 29 -18.08 -12.47 -18.78
C VAL A 29 -16.71 -11.97 -18.31
N LYS A 30 -15.98 -11.28 -19.19
CA LYS A 30 -14.63 -10.73 -18.91
C LYS A 30 -14.63 -9.54 -17.93
N GLY A 31 -15.78 -9.18 -17.39
CA GLY A 31 -15.93 -8.13 -16.38
C GLY A 31 -17.38 -8.06 -15.92
N VAL A 32 -17.58 -8.02 -14.60
CA VAL A 32 -18.88 -7.72 -14.01
C VAL A 32 -18.98 -6.20 -13.96
N VAL A 33 -20.02 -5.63 -14.57
CA VAL A 33 -20.30 -4.20 -14.43
C VAL A 33 -20.69 -3.94 -12.97
N TYR A 34 -19.91 -3.13 -12.28
CA TYR A 34 -20.18 -2.78 -10.89
C TYR A 34 -21.42 -1.88 -10.82
N ALA A 35 -22.48 -2.36 -10.19
CA ALA A 35 -23.67 -1.59 -9.85
C ALA A 35 -23.56 -1.08 -8.41
N LYS A 36 -24.26 0.02 -8.08
CA LYS A 36 -24.39 0.45 -6.69
C LYS A 36 -25.13 -0.61 -5.89
N ILE A 37 -24.86 -0.71 -4.58
CA ILE A 37 -25.51 -1.67 -3.69
C ILE A 37 -27.04 -1.56 -3.73
N GLU A 38 -27.57 -0.34 -3.89
CA GLU A 38 -29.02 -0.10 -4.02
C GLU A 38 -29.65 -0.73 -5.27
N ASP A 39 -28.85 -0.91 -6.33
CA ASP A 39 -29.30 -1.43 -7.62
C ASP A 39 -29.06 -2.95 -7.77
N ILE A 40 -28.46 -3.59 -6.76
CA ILE A 40 -28.17 -5.03 -6.79
C ILE A 40 -29.33 -5.82 -6.18
N ASP A 41 -29.98 -6.64 -6.99
CA ASP A 41 -30.96 -7.62 -6.52
C ASP A 41 -30.24 -8.82 -5.85
N PHE A 42 -30.20 -8.83 -4.52
CA PHE A 42 -29.64 -9.92 -3.73
C PHE A 42 -30.60 -11.13 -3.57
N THR A 43 -31.69 -11.20 -4.33
CA THR A 43 -32.56 -12.38 -4.31
C THR A 43 -31.81 -13.61 -4.83
N SER A 44 -31.91 -14.73 -4.12
CA SER A 44 -31.20 -15.95 -4.51
C SER A 44 -31.58 -16.42 -5.92
N ALA A 45 -30.63 -17.03 -6.64
CA ALA A 45 -30.87 -17.61 -7.98
C ALA A 45 -32.05 -18.60 -8.00
N LYS A 46 -32.27 -19.34 -6.91
CA LYS A 46 -33.44 -20.23 -6.74
C LYS A 46 -34.76 -19.46 -6.70
N SER A 47 -34.79 -18.28 -6.08
CA SER A 47 -35.95 -17.39 -6.05
C SER A 47 -36.21 -16.75 -7.41
N GLN A 48 -35.15 -16.27 -8.08
CA GLN A 48 -35.24 -15.68 -9.41
C GLN A 48 -35.73 -16.71 -10.46
N LYS A 49 -35.18 -17.93 -10.46
CA LYS A 49 -35.67 -19.03 -11.31
C LYS A 49 -37.16 -19.31 -11.07
N ARG A 50 -37.59 -19.44 -9.81
CA ARG A 50 -39.00 -19.66 -9.47
C ARG A 50 -39.91 -18.54 -9.97
N LYS A 51 -39.50 -17.28 -9.86
CA LYS A 51 -40.26 -16.12 -10.40
C LYS A 51 -40.36 -16.17 -11.93
N LEU A 52 -39.30 -16.62 -12.61
CA LEU A 52 -39.28 -16.81 -14.06
C LEU A 52 -40.22 -17.95 -14.48
N ASP A 53 -40.08 -19.12 -13.84
CA ASP A 53 -40.93 -20.29 -14.10
C ASP A 53 -42.42 -19.95 -13.86
N GLN A 54 -42.72 -19.11 -12.85
CA GLN A 54 -44.07 -18.60 -12.57
C GLN A 54 -44.66 -17.76 -13.71
N LYS A 55 -43.85 -16.90 -14.34
CA LYS A 55 -44.29 -16.07 -15.47
C LYS A 55 -44.51 -16.87 -16.75
N ILE A 56 -43.91 -18.05 -16.86
CA ILE A 56 -43.99 -18.90 -18.05
C ILE A 56 -45.17 -19.86 -17.96
N LEU A 57 -45.50 -20.36 -16.77
CA LEU A 57 -46.50 -21.41 -16.57
C LEU A 57 -47.89 -20.92 -16.14
N ASP A 58 -48.11 -19.62 -15.91
CA ASP A 58 -49.38 -19.04 -15.42
C ASP A 58 -50.01 -19.83 -14.24
N THR A 59 -49.18 -20.52 -13.45
CA THR A 59 -49.65 -21.41 -12.39
C THR A 59 -49.43 -20.74 -11.02
N PRO A 60 -50.49 -20.37 -10.27
CA PRO A 60 -50.34 -19.80 -8.95
C PRO A 60 -49.94 -20.87 -7.93
N LEU A 61 -48.77 -20.71 -7.32
CA LEU A 61 -48.32 -21.51 -6.16
C LEU A 61 -48.76 -20.86 -4.84
N PRO A 62 -48.97 -21.64 -3.76
CA PRO A 62 -49.26 -21.10 -2.44
C PRO A 62 -48.11 -20.18 -2.01
N LYS A 63 -48.45 -18.94 -1.61
CA LYS A 63 -47.50 -18.00 -1.03
C LYS A 63 -46.84 -18.68 0.17
N LYS A 64 -45.57 -19.09 0.04
CA LYS A 64 -44.76 -19.29 1.24
C LYS A 64 -44.72 -17.91 1.90
N GLY A 65 -45.44 -17.77 3.02
CA GLY A 65 -45.35 -16.58 3.83
C GLY A 65 -43.87 -16.30 4.05
N LEU A 66 -43.42 -15.09 3.70
CA LEU A 66 -42.19 -14.60 4.29
C LEU A 66 -42.36 -14.85 5.79
N SER A 67 -41.48 -15.66 6.40
CA SER A 67 -41.40 -15.65 7.85
C SER A 67 -41.20 -14.20 8.22
N GLN A 68 -42.24 -13.57 8.79
CA GLN A 68 -42.11 -12.22 9.28
C GLN A 68 -40.99 -12.29 10.29
N LEU A 69 -39.85 -11.70 9.94
CA LEU A 69 -38.77 -11.51 10.88
C LEU A 69 -39.40 -10.80 12.07
N LYS A 70 -39.18 -11.35 13.28
CA LYS A 70 -39.70 -10.73 14.50
C LYS A 70 -39.26 -9.26 14.48
N PRO A 71 -40.16 -8.29 14.67
CA PRO A 71 -39.77 -6.89 14.72
C PRO A 71 -38.83 -6.74 15.92
N VAL A 72 -37.56 -6.52 15.65
CA VAL A 72 -36.55 -6.21 16.66
C VAL A 72 -36.50 -4.69 16.78
N ASN A 73 -36.64 -4.18 17.99
CA ASN A 73 -36.50 -2.76 18.26
C ASN A 73 -35.06 -2.33 17.97
N LYS A 74 -34.90 -1.12 17.41
CA LYS A 74 -33.57 -0.55 17.20
C LYS A 74 -32.86 -0.48 18.56
N PRO A 75 -31.60 -0.94 18.67
CA PRO A 75 -30.83 -0.82 19.89
C PRO A 75 -30.74 0.64 20.34
N THR A 76 -30.80 0.85 21.65
CA THR A 76 -30.59 2.18 22.24
C THR A 76 -29.10 2.52 22.20
N ASP A 77 -28.74 3.80 22.13
CA ASP A 77 -27.34 4.24 22.11
C ASP A 77 -26.54 3.72 23.33
N ASN A 78 -27.19 3.61 24.49
CA ASN A 78 -26.59 3.04 25.70
C ASN A 78 -26.24 1.55 25.53
N GLU A 79 -27.15 0.75 24.96
CA GLU A 79 -26.94 -0.69 24.71
C GLU A 79 -25.80 -0.88 23.69
N LEU A 80 -25.76 -0.01 22.68
CA LEU A 80 -24.73 -0.04 21.65
C LEU A 80 -23.36 0.34 22.23
N SER A 81 -23.32 1.33 23.13
CA SER A 81 -22.09 1.72 23.84
C SER A 81 -21.57 0.62 24.77
N ALA A 82 -22.45 -0.07 25.51
CA ALA A 82 -22.11 -1.19 26.36
C ALA A 82 -21.55 -2.39 25.57
N PHE A 83 -22.18 -2.70 24.43
CA PHE A 83 -21.69 -3.74 23.51
C PHE A 83 -20.30 -3.41 22.94
N LEU A 84 -20.08 -2.16 22.49
CA LEU A 84 -18.77 -1.73 21.99
C LEU A 84 -17.70 -1.74 23.09
N HIS A 85 -18.07 -1.39 24.32
CA HIS A 85 -17.16 -1.49 25.47
C HIS A 85 -16.78 -2.96 25.74
N GLN A 86 -17.76 -3.88 25.77
CA GLN A 86 -17.48 -5.31 25.91
C GLN A 86 -16.58 -5.84 24.79
N LEU A 87 -16.81 -5.42 23.54
CA LEU A 87 -15.94 -5.75 22.41
C LEU A 87 -14.52 -5.24 22.62
N SER A 88 -14.34 -4.02 23.13
CA SER A 88 -13.01 -3.45 23.37
C SER A 88 -12.19 -4.26 24.38
N LEU A 89 -12.85 -4.87 25.38
CA LEU A 89 -12.21 -5.71 26.40
C LEU A 89 -11.72 -7.06 25.84
N THR A 90 -12.25 -7.52 24.70
CA THR A 90 -11.83 -8.80 24.10
C THR A 90 -10.43 -8.74 23.47
N GLY A 91 -9.88 -7.53 23.25
CA GLY A 91 -8.58 -7.33 22.61
C GLY A 91 -8.56 -7.59 21.10
N ALA A 92 -9.70 -7.96 20.49
CA ALA A 92 -9.81 -8.16 19.04
C ALA A 92 -9.80 -6.83 18.28
N GLN A 93 -9.03 -6.76 17.19
CA GLN A 93 -8.99 -5.58 16.32
C GLN A 93 -10.25 -5.50 15.44
N SER A 94 -11.34 -4.96 15.99
CA SER A 94 -12.59 -4.76 15.27
C SER A 94 -12.58 -3.45 14.47
N ALA A 95 -12.93 -3.51 13.18
CA ALA A 95 -13.08 -2.34 12.31
C ALA A 95 -14.15 -1.35 12.80
N VAL A 96 -15.12 -1.80 13.61
CA VAL A 96 -16.14 -0.89 14.17
C VAL A 96 -15.54 -0.01 15.27
N LEU A 97 -14.56 -0.52 16.04
CA LEU A 97 -13.91 0.23 17.11
C LEU A 97 -12.94 1.29 16.57
N SER A 98 -12.36 1.09 15.39
CA SER A 98 -11.51 2.09 14.73
C SER A 98 -12.27 3.32 14.20
N ILE A 99 -13.60 3.27 14.14
CA ILE A 99 -14.45 4.38 13.66
C ILE A 99 -15.06 5.15 14.84
N LYS A 100 -15.06 4.58 16.05
CA LYS A 100 -15.64 5.20 17.23
C LYS A 100 -14.59 5.97 18.03
N GLU A 101 -14.75 7.29 18.11
CA GLU A 101 -13.82 8.24 18.76
C GLU A 101 -13.36 7.79 20.16
N THR A 102 -14.25 7.20 20.96
CA THR A 102 -13.95 6.73 22.32
C THR A 102 -12.99 5.53 22.38
N PHE A 103 -12.91 4.72 21.31
CA PHE A 103 -12.13 3.47 21.27
C PHE A 103 -11.04 3.48 20.20
N GLN A 104 -10.85 4.61 19.52
CA GLN A 104 -9.98 4.74 18.36
C GLN A 104 -8.48 4.72 18.67
N GLN A 105 -8.09 5.18 19.86
CA GLN A 105 -6.69 5.35 20.26
C GLN A 105 -5.77 4.16 19.92
N PRO A 106 -6.10 2.89 20.25
CA PRO A 106 -5.26 1.73 19.91
C PRO A 106 -5.20 1.39 18.41
N PHE A 107 -6.13 1.90 17.60
CA PHE A 107 -6.21 1.65 16.17
C PHE A 107 -5.47 2.70 15.33
N ILE A 108 -5.09 3.83 15.94
CA ILE A 108 -4.27 4.84 15.28
C ILE A 108 -2.88 4.22 15.07
N PRO A 109 -2.41 4.05 13.83
CA PRO A 109 -1.06 3.55 13.58
C PRO A 109 -0.06 4.44 14.31
N LYS A 110 0.82 3.83 15.12
CA LYS A 110 1.89 4.56 15.84
C LYS A 110 2.75 5.40 14.91
N VAL A 111 2.82 5.03 13.63
CA VAL A 111 3.49 5.76 12.55
C VAL A 111 2.92 7.18 12.37
N LEU A 112 1.63 7.41 12.67
CA LEU A 112 1.00 8.74 12.62
C LEU A 112 1.38 9.63 13.82
N ASN A 113 1.83 9.03 14.93
CA ASN A 113 2.30 9.77 16.11
C ASN A 113 3.80 10.10 16.04
N ASN A 114 4.54 9.58 15.05
CA ASN A 114 5.94 9.92 14.89
C ASN A 114 6.06 11.37 14.45
N LYS A 115 6.67 12.19 15.30
CA LYS A 115 7.05 13.55 14.94
C LYS A 115 8.27 13.44 14.02
N PHE A 116 8.06 13.64 12.73
CA PHE A 116 9.15 13.74 11.77
C PHE A 116 9.48 15.22 11.51
N PRO A 117 10.75 15.56 11.27
CA PRO A 117 11.11 16.91 10.91
C PRO A 117 10.56 17.24 9.52
N LYS A 118 10.37 18.53 9.26
CA LYS A 118 9.99 19.03 7.94
C LYS A 118 11.03 18.59 6.89
N LEU A 119 10.56 18.15 5.74
CA LEU A 119 11.44 17.70 4.65
C LEU A 119 12.07 18.90 3.95
N LEU A 120 13.37 18.80 3.62
CA LEU A 120 14.06 19.86 2.88
C LEU A 120 13.50 20.04 1.47
N SER A 121 12.96 18.98 0.87
CA SER A 121 12.27 19.04 -0.42
C SER A 121 11.00 19.91 -0.39
N GLU A 122 10.41 20.13 0.78
CA GLU A 122 9.23 20.99 0.97
C GLU A 122 9.57 22.47 1.19
N LEU A 123 10.86 22.82 1.15
CA LEU A 123 11.31 24.22 1.25
C LEU A 123 11.37 24.92 -0.11
N PHE A 124 11.02 24.23 -1.20
CA PHE A 124 10.94 24.80 -2.53
C PHE A 124 9.91 25.93 -2.59
N ASN A 125 10.29 27.05 -3.20
CA ASN A 125 9.44 28.21 -3.37
C ASN A 125 9.53 28.68 -4.84
N ASP A 126 8.38 28.65 -5.53
CA ASP A 126 8.25 29.06 -6.93
C ASP A 126 8.61 30.54 -7.15
N GLU A 127 8.41 31.40 -6.15
CA GLU A 127 8.70 32.84 -6.24
C GLU A 127 10.20 33.14 -6.31
N LEU A 128 11.06 32.17 -5.95
CA LEU A 128 12.52 32.33 -5.92
C LEU A 128 13.22 31.77 -7.17
N ILE A 129 12.48 31.30 -8.18
CA ILE A 129 13.05 30.70 -9.39
C ILE A 129 13.89 31.71 -10.17
N ASP A 130 13.36 32.93 -10.37
CA ASP A 130 14.03 34.00 -11.10
C ASP A 130 14.80 34.97 -10.18
N ALA A 131 14.86 34.67 -8.87
CA ALA A 131 15.52 35.53 -7.89
C ALA A 131 17.05 35.46 -8.01
N SER A 132 17.71 36.57 -7.68
CA SER A 132 19.16 36.63 -7.62
C SER A 132 19.71 35.82 -6.44
N PHE A 133 20.98 35.40 -6.55
CA PHE A 133 21.67 34.68 -5.47
C PHE A 133 21.63 35.42 -4.12
N SER A 134 21.70 36.75 -4.14
CA SER A 134 21.64 37.58 -2.93
C SER A 134 20.27 37.52 -2.25
N GLU A 135 19.19 37.52 -3.03
CA GLU A 135 17.82 37.43 -2.53
C GLU A 135 17.55 36.04 -1.95
N ILE A 136 18.00 34.99 -2.63
CA ILE A 136 17.90 33.61 -2.15
C ILE A 136 18.66 33.46 -0.82
N LEU A 137 19.88 33.99 -0.72
CA LEU A 137 20.66 33.94 0.51
C LEU A 137 19.96 34.68 1.67
N ALA A 138 19.33 35.82 1.40
CA ALA A 138 18.55 36.55 2.38
C ALA A 138 17.32 35.77 2.86
N TYR A 139 16.61 35.11 1.94
CA TYR A 139 15.50 34.21 2.27
C TYR A 139 15.96 33.04 3.15
N CYS A 140 17.04 32.36 2.76
CA CYS A 140 17.59 31.21 3.50
C CYS A 140 17.95 31.52 4.95
N LYS A 141 18.35 32.76 5.27
CA LYS A 141 18.63 33.18 6.67
C LYS A 141 17.40 33.11 7.58
N ASN A 142 16.20 33.24 7.02
CA ASN A 142 14.94 33.19 7.77
C ASN A 142 14.34 31.78 7.83
N VAL A 143 14.90 30.83 7.07
CA VAL A 143 14.40 29.44 7.04
C VAL A 143 14.94 28.69 8.26
N ASN A 144 14.04 28.26 9.14
CA ASN A 144 14.41 27.40 10.25
C ASN A 144 14.42 25.92 9.84
N VAL A 145 15.56 25.26 10.01
CA VAL A 145 15.79 23.83 9.71
C VAL A 145 16.18 23.06 10.97
N SER A 146 15.90 23.61 12.16
CA SER A 146 16.16 22.93 13.43
C SER A 146 15.38 21.62 13.54
N VAL A 147 16.05 20.55 13.98
CA VAL A 147 15.44 19.24 14.23
C VAL A 147 15.47 18.96 15.73
N SER A 148 14.33 18.55 16.29
CA SER A 148 14.23 18.17 17.70
C SER A 148 14.89 16.81 17.97
N LYS A 149 15.24 16.52 19.22
CA LYS A 149 15.83 15.22 19.58
C LYS A 149 14.85 14.08 19.31
N GLU A 150 13.57 14.30 19.61
CA GLU A 150 12.48 13.34 19.38
C GLU A 150 12.27 13.08 17.88
N GLU A 151 12.37 14.14 17.07
CA GLU A 151 12.31 14.03 15.61
C GLU A 151 13.49 13.23 15.06
N SER A 152 14.70 13.52 15.52
CA SER A 152 15.90 12.78 15.13
C SER A 152 15.81 11.30 15.51
N GLN A 153 15.29 10.98 16.69
CA GLN A 153 15.09 9.59 17.14
C GLN A 153 14.02 8.88 16.30
N SER A 154 12.94 9.58 15.96
CA SER A 154 11.88 9.04 15.11
C SER A 154 12.38 8.72 13.71
N VAL A 155 13.22 9.59 13.13
CA VAL A 155 13.88 9.37 11.83
C VAL A 155 14.85 8.18 11.91
N GLU A 156 15.68 8.09 12.95
CA GLU A 156 16.61 6.96 13.15
C GLU A 156 15.85 5.63 13.14
N LEU A 157 14.84 5.49 14.00
CA LEU A 157 14.03 4.29 14.10
C LEU A 157 13.34 3.93 12.78
N ALA A 158 12.78 4.92 12.09
CA ALA A 158 12.09 4.72 10.81
C ALA A 158 13.03 4.38 9.64
N THR A 159 14.34 4.60 9.81
CA THR A 159 15.34 4.44 8.74
C THR A 159 16.41 3.39 9.05
N ARG A 160 16.22 2.53 10.06
CA ARG A 160 17.15 1.43 10.39
C ARG A 160 17.36 0.42 9.27
N SER A 161 16.34 0.15 8.46
CA SER A 161 16.48 -0.66 7.23
C SER A 161 17.15 0.10 6.07
N GLN A 162 17.65 1.31 6.35
CA GLN A 162 18.43 2.16 5.45
C GLN A 162 17.85 2.23 4.04
N SER A 163 18.63 1.82 3.04
CA SER A 163 18.32 1.97 1.62
C SER A 163 17.09 1.19 1.14
N GLU A 164 16.63 0.21 1.91
CA GLU A 164 15.40 -0.56 1.64
C GLU A 164 14.15 0.29 1.87
N THR A 165 14.20 1.25 2.80
CA THR A 165 13.07 2.11 3.13
C THR A 165 13.07 3.36 2.25
N LYS A 166 11.89 3.70 1.70
CA LYS A 166 11.71 4.94 0.93
C LYS A 166 11.99 6.19 1.77
N LEU A 167 11.62 6.18 3.05
CA LEU A 167 11.86 7.25 4.02
C LEU A 167 13.34 7.61 4.16
N TRP A 168 14.25 6.64 4.07
CA TRP A 168 15.69 6.91 4.13
C TRP A 168 16.15 7.81 2.99
N ASN A 169 15.68 7.57 1.77
CA ASN A 169 16.00 8.44 0.62
C ASN A 169 15.33 9.81 0.76
N LEU A 170 14.14 9.87 1.36
CA LEU A 170 13.38 11.10 1.57
C LEU A 170 14.09 12.03 2.57
N PHE A 171 14.44 11.54 3.75
CA PHE A 171 15.16 12.32 4.78
C PHE A 171 16.61 12.66 4.41
N ARG A 172 17.17 12.00 3.39
CA ARG A 172 18.49 12.34 2.82
C ARG A 172 18.42 13.37 1.69
N SER A 173 17.25 13.58 1.09
CA SER A 173 17.07 14.57 0.03
C SER A 173 17.37 15.97 0.54
N GLY A 174 18.29 16.68 -0.12
CA GLY A 174 18.68 18.03 0.24
C GLY A 174 19.69 18.13 1.39
N ARG A 175 20.01 17.02 2.06
CA ARG A 175 20.95 16.99 3.20
C ARG A 175 22.36 16.62 2.73
N ILE A 176 23.38 17.32 3.23
CA ILE A 176 24.78 16.92 3.02
C ILE A 176 25.07 15.71 3.91
N THR A 177 25.21 14.54 3.30
CA THR A 177 25.51 13.29 4.01
C THR A 177 27.01 13.06 4.12
N ALA A 178 27.46 12.19 5.03
CA ALA A 178 28.89 11.90 5.22
C ALA A 178 29.64 11.59 3.91
N SER A 179 29.08 10.74 3.04
CA SER A 179 29.67 10.39 1.74
C SER A 179 29.74 11.54 0.72
N ARG A 180 29.07 12.66 0.98
CA ARG A 180 29.05 13.87 0.14
C ARG A 180 29.75 15.06 0.79
N MET A 181 30.10 14.97 2.07
CA MET A 181 30.71 16.04 2.84
C MET A 181 32.00 16.55 2.20
N TYR A 182 32.89 15.64 1.77
CA TYR A 182 34.14 16.00 1.12
C TYR A 182 33.90 16.87 -0.12
N VAL A 183 33.05 16.41 -1.05
CA VAL A 183 32.78 17.10 -2.31
C VAL A 183 32.07 18.44 -2.06
N ALA A 184 31.14 18.49 -1.10
CA ALA A 184 30.46 19.71 -0.71
C ALA A 184 31.44 20.77 -0.15
N CYS A 185 32.40 20.37 0.69
CA CYS A 185 33.39 21.28 1.26
C CYS A 185 34.41 21.80 0.23
N HIS A 186 34.63 21.05 -0.86
CA HIS A 186 35.56 21.43 -1.94
C HIS A 186 34.85 22.09 -3.13
N SER A 187 33.57 22.41 -2.99
CA SER A 187 32.79 23.11 -4.01
C SER A 187 32.52 24.54 -3.55
N SER A 188 32.55 25.49 -4.49
CA SER A 188 32.16 26.87 -4.17
C SER A 188 30.68 26.94 -3.82
N PRO A 189 30.28 27.49 -2.65
CA PRO A 189 28.88 27.66 -2.31
C PRO A 189 28.13 28.62 -3.25
N ALA A 190 28.86 29.57 -3.85
CA ALA A 190 28.31 30.53 -4.82
C ALA A 190 28.16 29.93 -6.22
N GLN A 191 28.91 28.87 -6.52
CA GLN A 191 28.89 28.21 -7.83
C GLN A 191 29.16 26.70 -7.72
N PRO A 192 28.25 25.93 -7.09
CA PRO A 192 28.39 24.49 -7.04
C PRO A 192 28.08 23.87 -8.40
N SER A 193 28.64 22.69 -8.68
CA SER A 193 28.32 21.98 -9.91
C SER A 193 26.87 21.49 -9.90
N GLU A 194 26.20 21.59 -11.04
CA GLU A 194 24.79 21.16 -11.16
C GLU A 194 24.63 19.67 -10.85
N SER A 195 25.61 18.85 -11.22
CA SER A 195 25.63 17.42 -10.90
C SER A 195 25.70 17.16 -9.40
N LEU A 196 26.46 17.96 -8.65
CA LEU A 196 26.53 17.86 -7.19
C LEU A 196 25.19 18.23 -6.56
N ILE A 197 24.59 19.35 -6.94
CA ILE A 197 23.29 19.80 -6.43
C ILE A 197 22.24 18.72 -6.68
N LYS A 198 22.12 18.25 -7.93
CA LYS A 198 21.17 17.21 -8.30
C LYS A 198 21.39 15.93 -7.49
N SER A 199 22.64 15.57 -7.19
CA SER A 199 22.96 14.35 -6.43
C SER A 199 22.60 14.45 -4.95
N ILE A 200 22.67 15.65 -4.36
CA ILE A 200 22.27 15.93 -2.97
C ILE A 200 20.74 16.00 -2.87
N CYS A 201 20.08 16.70 -3.80
CA CYS A 201 18.63 16.84 -3.81
C CYS A 201 17.91 15.54 -4.23
N ASN A 202 18.51 14.71 -5.08
CA ASN A 202 17.87 13.51 -5.63
C ASN A 202 18.72 12.23 -5.39
N PRO A 203 18.93 11.82 -4.13
CA PRO A 203 19.81 10.69 -3.82
C PRO A 203 19.31 9.36 -4.40
N LYS A 204 17.99 9.24 -4.62
CA LYS A 204 17.38 8.02 -5.19
C LYS A 204 17.67 7.86 -6.68
N SER A 205 17.69 8.94 -7.46
CA SER A 205 17.91 8.88 -8.91
C SER A 205 19.39 8.88 -9.26
N MET A 206 20.24 9.50 -8.45
CA MET A 206 21.68 9.64 -8.69
C MET A 206 22.51 8.67 -7.83
N LYS A 207 22.10 7.40 -7.80
CA LYS A 207 22.85 6.35 -7.12
C LYS A 207 24.15 6.06 -7.88
N PHE A 208 25.26 6.04 -7.15
CA PHE A 208 26.52 5.55 -7.69
C PHE A 208 26.47 4.03 -7.75
N VAL A 209 26.64 3.47 -8.95
CA VAL A 209 26.63 2.03 -9.17
C VAL A 209 27.89 1.66 -9.94
N SER A 210 28.66 0.74 -9.39
CA SER A 210 29.82 0.14 -10.05
C SER A 210 29.85 -1.36 -9.73
N ALA A 211 30.61 -2.15 -10.50
CA ALA A 211 30.78 -3.58 -10.22
C ALA A 211 31.32 -3.82 -8.79
N ALA A 212 32.30 -3.01 -8.37
CA ALA A 212 32.85 -3.07 -7.02
C ALA A 212 31.82 -2.68 -5.95
N THR A 213 31.00 -1.65 -6.19
CA THR A 213 29.95 -1.22 -5.26
C THR A 213 28.86 -2.28 -5.12
N ASN A 214 28.43 -2.89 -6.23
CA ASN A 214 27.44 -3.96 -6.20
C ASN A 214 27.97 -5.18 -5.43
N TRP A 215 29.22 -5.56 -5.69
CA TRP A 215 29.86 -6.64 -4.96
C TRP A 215 29.96 -6.34 -3.46
N GLY A 216 30.33 -5.10 -3.10
CA GLY A 216 30.35 -4.64 -1.71
C GLY A 216 28.98 -4.76 -1.06
N CYS A 217 27.93 -4.21 -1.68
CA CYS A 217 26.57 -4.27 -1.14
C CYS A 217 26.05 -5.71 -0.99
N SER A 218 26.41 -6.63 -1.88
CA SER A 218 25.95 -8.02 -1.79
C SER A 218 26.66 -8.83 -0.70
N HIS A 219 27.93 -8.54 -0.42
CA HIS A 219 28.76 -9.28 0.56
C HIS A 219 28.90 -8.55 1.91
N GLU A 220 28.32 -7.35 2.05
CA GLU A 220 28.38 -6.58 3.30
C GLU A 220 27.83 -7.37 4.49
N LYS A 221 26.76 -8.14 4.27
CA LYS A 221 26.13 -8.96 5.30
C LYS A 221 27.05 -10.11 5.75
N ASP A 222 27.67 -10.80 4.79
CA ASP A 222 28.63 -11.88 5.07
C ASP A 222 29.85 -11.35 5.83
N ALA A 223 30.39 -10.20 5.40
CA ALA A 223 31.50 -9.54 6.08
C ALA A 223 31.14 -9.13 7.51
N ARG A 224 29.93 -8.60 7.73
CA ARG A 224 29.43 -8.25 9.06
C ARG A 224 29.27 -9.48 9.95
N GLU A 225 28.79 -10.60 9.41
CA GLU A 225 28.64 -11.85 10.15
C GLU A 225 29.99 -12.38 10.64
N ILE A 226 30.97 -12.50 9.75
CA ILE A 226 32.35 -12.93 10.07
C ILE A 226 32.97 -12.00 11.12
N TYR A 227 32.79 -10.68 10.96
CA TYR A 227 33.26 -9.69 11.93
C TYR A 227 32.62 -9.90 13.31
N CYS A 228 31.31 -10.14 13.36
CA CYS A 228 30.60 -10.39 14.61
C CYS A 228 31.06 -11.68 15.28
N GLU A 229 31.24 -12.76 14.52
CA GLU A 229 31.75 -14.04 15.04
C GLU A 229 33.15 -13.89 15.63
N THR A 230 34.03 -13.21 14.91
CA THR A 230 35.42 -12.99 15.35
C THR A 230 35.45 -12.20 16.65
N LEU A 231 34.70 -11.08 16.74
CA LEU A 231 34.73 -10.24 17.94
C LEU A 231 34.02 -10.84 19.15
N ARG A 232 33.00 -11.66 18.95
CA ARG A 232 32.35 -12.40 20.05
C ARG A 232 33.30 -13.34 20.77
N THR A 233 34.31 -13.86 20.08
CA THR A 233 35.33 -14.71 20.72
C THR A 233 36.39 -13.91 21.48
N MET A 234 36.59 -12.64 21.14
CA MET A 234 37.63 -11.78 21.73
C MET A 234 37.12 -10.82 22.81
N HIS A 235 35.81 -10.54 22.86
CA HIS A 235 35.24 -9.55 23.76
C HIS A 235 34.01 -10.06 24.51
N GLU A 236 34.00 -9.89 25.83
CA GLU A 236 32.81 -10.08 26.66
C GLU A 236 31.85 -8.89 26.48
N ASN A 237 30.55 -9.16 26.25
CA ASN A 237 29.48 -8.17 26.01
C ASN A 237 29.54 -7.42 24.67
N PHE A 238 30.09 -8.01 23.61
CA PHE A 238 30.03 -7.44 22.27
C PHE A 238 28.59 -7.38 21.72
N ALA A 239 28.17 -6.20 21.27
CA ALA A 239 26.86 -5.95 20.67
C ALA A 239 26.99 -5.21 19.34
N VAL A 240 26.14 -5.58 18.38
CA VAL A 240 26.03 -4.91 17.07
C VAL A 240 24.56 -4.69 16.78
N GLU A 241 24.21 -3.43 16.52
CA GLU A 241 22.84 -3.01 16.27
C GLU A 241 22.74 -2.34 14.90
N ASP A 242 21.54 -2.38 14.32
CA ASP A 242 21.24 -1.62 13.11
C ASP A 242 20.98 -0.16 13.47
N ALA A 243 21.54 0.74 12.66
CA ALA A 243 21.39 2.17 12.82
C ALA A 243 20.73 2.80 11.59
N GLY A 244 19.77 3.69 11.83
CA GLY A 244 19.22 4.60 10.84
C GLY A 244 20.08 5.86 10.63
N SER A 245 19.72 6.67 9.63
CA SER A 245 20.48 7.88 9.26
C SER A 245 19.59 9.06 8.89
#